data_AF-A0A523YNQ3-F1
#
_entry.id   AF-A0A523YNQ3-F1
#
_cell.length_a   1.000
_cell.length_b   1.000
_cell.length_c   1.000
_cell.angle_alpha   90.00
_cell.angle_beta   90.00
_cell.angle_gamma   90.00
#
_symmetry.space_group_name_H-M   'P 1'
#
loop_
_entity.id
_entity.type
_entity.pdbx_description
1 polymer ?
#
loop_
_entity_poly.entity_id
_entity_poly.type
_entity_poly.pdbx_seq_one_letter_code
_entity_poly.pdbx_strand_id
1 'polypeptide(L)'
;MGKIKKKSNTKKNIDENKRLDKKKLVLGKNKKSPIPIIVACASLILLVGGVVYWAQRGNSDGSLPVATATASEQKTNEIAYPVSLFADGKARHFKYSDSEHTIRYFILQSADGIIRAAFDACDVCWPAGKGYYQEGDNMVCRNCGRKFASANVNEVQGGCNPAPLRRVVTGDKLVILIEDILAGKKYFDFKNRG
;
A
#
# COMPACT_ATOMS: atom_id res chain seq x y z
N MET A 1 14.91 -20.32 101.63
CA MET A 1 13.85 -20.57 100.62
C MET A 1 13.20 -19.24 100.27
N GLY A 2 12.91 -18.77 99.06
CA GLY A 2 13.17 -19.16 97.67
C GLY A 2 12.43 -18.14 96.76
N LYS A 3 13.09 -17.69 95.67
CA LYS A 3 12.59 -17.06 94.41
C LYS A 3 11.83 -15.71 94.50
N ILE A 4 12.39 -14.58 94.05
CA ILE A 4 12.53 -14.04 92.65
C ILE A 4 11.19 -13.82 91.91
N LYS A 5 10.91 -12.56 91.53
CA LYS A 5 10.41 -12.22 90.18
C LYS A 5 10.79 -10.79 89.73
N LYS A 6 11.61 -10.74 88.67
CA LYS A 6 12.00 -9.60 87.83
C LYS A 6 10.86 -9.23 86.86
N LYS A 7 10.63 -7.93 86.61
CA LYS A 7 10.10 -7.38 85.34
C LYS A 7 10.35 -5.86 85.31
N SER A 8 11.31 -5.39 84.49
CA SER A 8 11.28 -4.03 83.87
C SER A 8 12.58 -3.62 83.13
N ASN A 9 13.28 -4.51 82.40
CA ASN A 9 14.55 -4.09 81.75
C ASN A 9 14.73 -4.43 80.26
N THR A 10 13.66 -4.83 79.56
CA THR A 10 13.75 -5.20 78.13
C THR A 10 13.42 -4.04 77.18
N LYS A 11 12.58 -3.07 77.59
CA LYS A 11 12.17 -1.97 76.70
C LYS A 11 13.24 -0.90 76.49
N LYS A 12 14.07 -0.61 77.50
CA LYS A 12 15.05 0.50 77.43
C LYS A 12 16.22 0.21 76.46
N ASN A 13 16.58 -1.06 76.29
CA ASN A 13 17.72 -1.49 75.48
C ASN A 13 17.45 -1.50 73.96
N ILE A 14 16.18 -1.52 73.53
CA ILE A 14 15.81 -1.49 72.12
C ILE A 14 15.90 -0.05 71.55
N ASP A 15 15.57 0.96 72.36
CA ASP A 15 15.58 2.37 71.93
C ASP A 15 16.99 2.97 71.86
N GLU A 16 17.94 2.49 72.67
CA GLU A 16 19.34 2.94 72.63
C GLU A 16 20.09 2.41 71.40
N ASN A 17 19.92 1.14 71.06
CA ASN A 17 20.50 0.56 69.84
C ASN A 17 19.94 1.20 68.57
N LYS A 18 18.64 1.53 68.54
CA LYS A 18 18.00 2.20 67.39
C LYS A 18 18.44 3.66 67.23
N ARG A 19 18.94 4.31 68.29
CA ARG A 19 19.49 5.67 68.25
C ARG A 19 20.98 5.71 67.90
N LEU A 20 21.75 4.68 68.25
CA LEU A 20 23.16 4.56 67.86
C LEU A 20 23.33 4.25 66.36
N ASP A 21 22.40 3.51 65.76
CA ASP A 21 22.41 3.25 64.30
C ASP A 21 22.02 4.47 63.47
N LYS A 22 21.26 5.42 64.03
CA LYS A 22 20.89 6.66 63.34
C LYS A 22 21.98 7.73 63.37
N LYS A 23 22.93 7.68 64.32
CA LYS A 23 24.05 8.64 64.37
C LYS A 23 25.19 8.31 63.41
N LYS A 24 25.29 7.09 62.90
CA LYS A 24 26.29 6.72 61.87
C LYS A 24 25.94 7.19 60.45
N LEU A 25 24.76 7.80 60.26
CA LEU A 25 24.28 8.32 58.97
C LEU A 25 24.65 9.79 58.69
N VAL A 26 25.35 10.48 59.60
CA VAL A 26 25.66 11.93 59.45
C VAL A 26 27.14 12.21 59.14
N LEU A 27 27.99 11.19 58.96
CA LEU A 27 29.37 11.41 58.53
C LEU A 27 29.46 11.29 57.00
N GLY A 28 29.51 12.46 56.36
CA GLY A 28 29.62 12.62 54.93
C GLY A 28 30.81 11.87 54.32
N LYS A 29 30.53 11.07 53.28
CA LYS A 29 31.52 10.75 52.27
C LYS A 29 31.41 11.80 51.17
N ASN A 30 32.48 12.57 51.02
CA ASN A 30 32.67 13.53 49.95
C ASN A 30 32.64 12.78 48.61
N LYS A 31 31.48 12.75 47.93
CA LYS A 31 31.33 12.17 46.59
C LYS A 31 31.89 13.18 45.59
N LYS A 32 33.10 12.94 45.08
CA LYS A 32 33.60 13.62 43.88
C LYS A 32 32.60 13.35 42.74
N SER A 33 32.07 14.41 42.14
CA SER A 33 31.02 14.35 41.13
C SER A 33 31.46 13.59 39.87
N PRO A 34 30.62 12.75 39.24
CA PRO A 34 30.97 11.98 38.04
C PRO A 34 30.99 12.82 36.75
N ILE A 35 30.95 14.15 36.88
CA ILE A 35 30.89 15.11 35.78
C ILE A 35 32.04 14.93 34.76
N PRO A 36 33.31 14.69 35.13
CA PRO A 36 34.36 14.54 34.11
C PRO A 36 34.22 13.23 33.31
N ILE A 37 33.59 12.19 33.88
CA ILE A 37 33.41 10.89 33.21
C ILE A 37 32.25 10.97 32.20
N ILE A 38 31.15 11.64 32.57
CA ILE A 38 30.00 11.82 31.67
C ILE A 38 30.36 12.72 30.48
N VAL A 39 31.15 13.78 30.71
CA VAL A 39 31.66 14.66 29.64
C VAL A 39 32.63 13.89 28.73
N ALA A 40 33.50 13.04 29.28
CA ALA A 40 34.41 12.20 28.49
C ALA A 40 33.69 11.12 27.66
N CYS A 41 32.62 10.52 28.18
CA CYS A 41 31.81 9.56 27.42
C CYS A 41 30.99 10.24 26.33
N ALA A 42 30.40 11.42 26.61
CA ALA A 42 29.65 12.19 25.62
C ALA A 42 30.54 12.71 24.48
N SER A 43 31.76 13.15 24.79
CA SER A 43 32.72 13.56 23.77
C SER A 43 33.20 12.39 22.91
N LEU A 44 33.39 11.20 23.51
CA LEU A 44 33.76 10.00 22.76
C LEU A 44 32.63 9.53 21.82
N ILE A 45 31.37 9.61 22.26
CA ILE A 45 30.20 9.25 21.43
C ILE A 45 30.04 10.24 20.26
N LEU A 46 30.28 11.53 20.48
CA LEU A 46 30.24 12.55 19.42
C LEU A 46 31.40 12.40 18.43
N LEU A 47 32.59 12.00 18.88
CA LEU A 47 33.72 11.71 17.99
C LEU A 47 33.46 10.46 17.14
N VAL A 48 32.97 9.38 17.74
CA VAL A 48 32.63 8.15 16.99
C VAL A 48 31.46 8.39 16.03
N GLY A 49 30.40 9.08 16.48
CA GLY A 49 29.27 9.45 15.63
C GLY A 49 29.67 10.38 14.47
N GLY A 50 30.57 11.34 14.73
CA GLY A 50 31.15 12.21 13.72
C GLY A 50 31.96 11.46 12.67
N VAL A 51 32.79 10.50 13.07
CA VAL A 51 33.56 9.64 12.15
C VAL A 51 32.66 8.74 11.31
N VAL A 52 31.61 8.14 11.89
CA VAL A 52 30.63 7.31 11.15
C VAL A 52 29.84 8.17 10.15
N TYR A 53 29.40 9.36 10.56
CA TYR A 53 28.70 10.29 9.66
C TYR A 53 29.59 10.76 8.51
N TRP A 54 30.87 11.08 8.77
CA TRP A 54 31.82 11.45 7.73
C TRP A 54 32.15 10.29 6.79
N ALA A 55 32.34 9.08 7.31
CA ALA A 55 32.57 7.88 6.52
C ALA A 55 31.36 7.51 5.63
N GLN A 56 30.13 7.76 6.11
CA GLN A 56 28.91 7.57 5.30
C GLN A 56 28.70 8.68 4.26
N ARG A 57 29.27 9.87 4.44
CA ARG A 57 29.19 11.00 3.48
C ARG A 57 30.30 11.00 2.43
N GLY A 58 31.44 10.38 2.72
CA GLY A 58 32.67 10.50 1.92
C GLY A 58 33.02 9.32 1.02
N ASN A 59 32.15 8.33 0.83
CA ASN A 59 32.48 7.12 0.06
C ASN A 59 31.42 6.82 -1.03
N SER A 60 31.29 7.73 -1.99
CA SER A 60 30.51 7.51 -3.21
C SER A 60 31.39 7.61 -4.46
N ASP A 61 32.62 7.09 -4.41
CA ASP A 61 33.34 6.64 -5.62
C ASP A 61 33.02 5.16 -5.86
N GLY A 62 31.73 4.91 -6.10
CA GLY A 62 31.24 3.65 -6.61
C GLY A 62 31.37 3.66 -8.14
N SER A 63 32.54 3.30 -8.65
CA SER A 63 32.69 2.82 -10.02
C SER A 63 31.81 1.58 -10.17
N LEU A 64 30.57 1.78 -10.60
CA LEU A 64 29.65 0.71 -10.95
C LEU A 64 30.24 -0.05 -12.14
N PRO A 65 30.14 -1.40 -12.20
CA PRO A 65 30.34 -2.09 -13.45
C PRO A 65 29.34 -1.49 -14.46
N VAL A 66 29.83 -1.11 -15.64
CA VAL A 66 28.98 -0.84 -16.80
C VAL A 66 28.27 -2.14 -17.13
N ALA A 67 27.14 -2.37 -16.45
CA ALA A 67 26.09 -3.20 -16.98
C ALA A 67 25.59 -2.45 -18.21
N THR A 68 25.84 -3.02 -19.38
CA THR A 68 25.16 -2.65 -20.60
C THR A 68 23.66 -2.71 -20.29
N ALA A 69 23.07 -1.57 -19.99
CA ALA A 69 21.64 -1.39 -20.03
C ALA A 69 21.29 -1.47 -21.52
N THR A 70 21.11 -2.69 -22.02
CA THR A 70 20.13 -2.90 -23.07
C THR A 70 18.86 -2.28 -22.51
N ALA A 71 18.50 -1.12 -23.04
CA ALA A 71 17.13 -0.64 -22.99
C ALA A 71 16.30 -1.73 -23.64
N SER A 72 15.89 -2.73 -22.85
CA SER A 72 14.73 -3.53 -23.14
C SER A 72 13.65 -2.50 -23.33
N GLU A 73 13.16 -2.41 -24.56
CA GLU A 73 11.86 -1.86 -24.87
C GLU A 73 10.88 -2.62 -23.97
N GLN A 74 10.70 -2.12 -22.75
CA GLN A 74 9.79 -2.68 -21.76
C GLN A 74 8.41 -2.41 -22.33
N LYS A 75 7.91 -3.33 -23.17
CA LYS A 75 6.47 -3.43 -23.39
C LYS A 75 5.88 -3.67 -22.01
N THR A 76 5.34 -2.61 -21.41
CA THR A 76 4.55 -2.71 -20.20
C THR A 76 3.41 -3.65 -20.53
N ASN A 77 3.41 -4.86 -19.94
CA ASN A 77 2.41 -5.89 -20.23
C ASN A 77 1.03 -5.57 -19.64
N GLU A 78 0.87 -4.38 -19.06
CA GLU A 78 -0.33 -3.91 -18.39
C GLU A 78 -0.57 -2.43 -18.67
N ILE A 79 -1.82 -2.03 -18.47
CA ILE A 79 -2.25 -0.64 -18.48
C ILE A 79 -2.85 -0.34 -17.11
N ALA A 80 -2.41 0.77 -16.50
CA ALA A 80 -2.89 1.22 -15.21
C ALA A 80 -3.62 2.56 -15.31
N TYR A 81 -4.77 2.64 -14.66
CA TYR A 81 -5.59 3.86 -14.55
C TYR A 81 -5.72 4.28 -13.09
N PRO A 82 -5.62 5.58 -12.76
CA PRO A 82 -5.91 6.03 -11.41
C PRO A 82 -7.40 5.77 -11.09
N VAL A 83 -7.68 5.18 -9.94
CA VAL A 83 -9.05 4.87 -9.46
C VAL A 83 -9.92 6.12 -9.43
N SER A 84 -9.33 7.28 -9.10
CA SER A 84 -10.02 8.58 -9.07
C SER A 84 -10.60 9.01 -10.43
N LEU A 85 -10.12 8.47 -11.55
CA LEU A 85 -10.65 8.75 -12.89
C LEU A 85 -12.12 8.31 -13.04
N PHE A 86 -12.55 7.34 -12.22
CA PHE A 86 -13.87 6.72 -12.28
C PHE A 86 -14.79 7.14 -11.14
N ALA A 87 -14.33 8.00 -10.22
CA ALA A 87 -15.05 8.36 -8.99
C ALA A 87 -16.36 9.12 -9.23
N ASP A 88 -16.56 9.68 -10.42
CA ASP A 88 -17.82 10.35 -10.81
C ASP A 88 -18.88 9.38 -11.35
N GLY A 89 -18.58 8.08 -11.37
CA GLY A 89 -19.46 7.03 -11.88
C GLY A 89 -19.68 7.08 -13.40
N LYS A 90 -18.97 7.95 -14.12
CA LYS A 90 -19.12 8.11 -15.57
C LYS A 90 -18.21 7.14 -16.31
N ALA A 91 -18.76 6.43 -17.29
CA ALA A 91 -18.01 5.54 -18.16
C ALA A 91 -16.96 6.31 -18.96
N ARG A 92 -15.75 5.77 -18.97
CA ARG A 92 -14.64 6.19 -19.82
C ARG A 92 -14.41 5.13 -20.87
N HIS A 93 -14.37 5.54 -22.14
CA HIS A 93 -14.10 4.64 -23.26
C HIS A 93 -12.63 4.75 -23.66
N PHE A 94 -11.97 3.61 -23.80
CA PHE A 94 -10.57 3.49 -24.16
C PHE A 94 -10.41 2.66 -25.42
N LYS A 95 -9.23 2.78 -26.04
CA LYS A 95 -8.81 1.98 -27.18
C LYS A 95 -7.41 1.46 -26.91
N TYR A 96 -7.19 0.20 -27.23
CA TYR A 96 -5.88 -0.39 -27.37
C TYR A 96 -5.69 -0.82 -28.81
N SER A 97 -4.56 -0.46 -29.42
CA SER A 97 -4.24 -0.81 -30.80
C SER A 97 -2.88 -1.50 -30.85
N ASP A 98 -2.82 -2.63 -31.55
CA ASP A 98 -1.58 -3.23 -32.04
C ASP A 98 -1.51 -3.12 -33.58
N SER A 99 -0.56 -3.77 -34.23
CA SER A 99 -0.39 -3.74 -35.69
C SER A 99 -1.59 -4.28 -36.47
N GLU A 100 -2.45 -5.08 -35.83
CA GLU A 100 -3.50 -5.86 -36.50
C GLU A 100 -4.91 -5.54 -35.97
N HIS A 101 -5.03 -5.14 -34.70
CA HIS A 101 -6.28 -5.04 -33.98
C HIS A 101 -6.45 -3.67 -33.33
N THR A 102 -7.69 -3.18 -33.29
CA THR A 102 -8.08 -2.08 -32.42
C THR A 102 -9.23 -2.52 -31.54
N ILE A 103 -8.96 -2.65 -30.26
CA ILE A 103 -9.86 -3.18 -29.25
C ILE A 103 -10.39 -2.02 -28.41
N ARG A 104 -11.71 -1.93 -28.29
CA ARG A 104 -12.38 -0.89 -27.50
C ARG A 104 -12.96 -1.48 -26.25
N TYR A 105 -12.85 -0.75 -25.15
CA TYR A 105 -13.43 -1.13 -23.87
C TYR A 105 -13.85 0.12 -23.11
N PHE A 106 -14.69 -0.06 -22.11
CA PHE A 106 -15.07 1.01 -21.21
C PHE A 106 -14.90 0.58 -19.76
N ILE A 107 -14.69 1.58 -18.91
CA ILE A 107 -14.52 1.42 -17.47
C ILE A 107 -15.40 2.45 -16.76
N LEU A 108 -16.09 2.03 -15.70
CA LEU A 108 -16.88 2.91 -14.83
C LEU A 108 -16.83 2.41 -13.39
N GLN A 109 -17.00 3.32 -12.44
CA GLN A 109 -17.48 2.94 -11.11
C GLN A 109 -18.99 2.83 -11.17
N SER A 110 -19.52 1.67 -10.82
CA SER A 110 -20.95 1.39 -10.78
C SER A 110 -21.61 1.91 -9.51
N ALA A 111 -22.95 1.87 -9.47
CA ALA A 111 -23.74 2.33 -8.32
C ALA A 111 -23.43 1.60 -6.99
N ASP A 112 -22.89 0.38 -7.04
CA ASP A 112 -22.43 -0.37 -5.87
C ASP A 112 -20.96 -0.06 -5.49
N GLY A 113 -20.35 0.95 -6.10
CA GLY A 113 -19.01 1.44 -5.77
C GLY A 113 -17.85 0.62 -6.37
N ILE A 114 -18.14 -0.44 -7.13
CA ILE A 114 -17.12 -1.31 -7.73
C ILE A 114 -16.65 -0.73 -9.07
N ILE A 115 -15.34 -0.77 -9.35
CA ILE A 115 -14.85 -0.40 -10.68
C ILE A 115 -14.98 -1.60 -11.63
N ARG A 116 -15.71 -1.38 -12.71
CA ARG A 116 -16.09 -2.40 -13.69
C ARG A 116 -15.48 -2.07 -15.04
N ALA A 117 -14.99 -3.11 -15.72
CA ALA A 117 -14.44 -3.00 -17.06
C ALA A 117 -15.14 -3.99 -18.00
N ALA A 118 -15.45 -3.58 -19.21
CA ALA A 118 -16.03 -4.46 -20.23
C ALA A 118 -15.57 -4.01 -21.61
N PHE A 119 -15.53 -4.96 -22.55
CA PHE A 119 -15.38 -4.63 -23.95
C PHE A 119 -16.56 -3.78 -24.43
N ASP A 120 -16.28 -2.88 -25.36
CA ASP A 120 -17.29 -2.06 -26.02
C ASP A 120 -18.03 -2.87 -27.11
N ALA A 121 -18.44 -4.09 -26.74
CA ALA A 121 -19.02 -5.12 -27.59
C ALA A 121 -19.71 -6.22 -26.76
N CYS A 122 -20.49 -7.09 -27.40
CA CYS A 122 -21.08 -8.30 -26.81
C CYS A 122 -21.19 -9.40 -27.85
N ASP A 123 -21.53 -10.61 -27.41
CA ASP A 123 -21.61 -11.81 -28.27
C ASP A 123 -22.55 -11.64 -29.47
N VAL A 124 -23.60 -10.83 -29.32
CA VAL A 124 -24.65 -10.70 -30.32
C VAL A 124 -24.46 -9.50 -31.23
N CYS A 125 -24.16 -8.33 -30.68
CA CYS A 125 -24.20 -7.06 -31.42
C CYS A 125 -22.84 -6.58 -31.91
N TRP A 126 -21.74 -7.28 -31.61
CA TRP A 126 -20.41 -6.89 -32.05
C TRP A 126 -20.28 -6.68 -33.56
N PRO A 127 -20.94 -7.45 -34.49
CA PRO A 127 -20.76 -7.24 -35.93
C PRO A 127 -21.18 -5.84 -36.43
N ALA A 128 -22.06 -5.16 -35.68
CA ALA A 128 -22.51 -3.80 -35.97
C ALA A 128 -21.47 -2.74 -35.59
N GLY A 129 -20.50 -3.05 -34.72
CA GLY A 129 -19.42 -2.15 -34.33
C GLY A 129 -19.86 -0.89 -33.57
N LYS A 130 -21.09 -0.84 -33.04
CA LYS A 130 -21.64 0.38 -32.42
C LYS A 130 -21.28 0.56 -30.95
N GLY A 131 -21.04 -0.52 -30.19
CA GLY A 131 -20.67 -0.43 -28.77
C GLY A 131 -21.79 0.08 -27.86
N TYR A 132 -21.40 0.76 -26.78
CA TYR A 132 -22.25 1.15 -25.65
C TYR A 132 -22.13 2.64 -25.33
N TYR A 133 -23.08 3.12 -24.51
CA TYR A 133 -23.03 4.41 -23.84
C TYR A 133 -23.70 4.36 -22.50
N GLN A 134 -23.44 5.34 -21.66
CA GLN A 134 -24.08 5.45 -20.36
C GLN A 134 -25.30 6.38 -20.41
N GLU A 135 -26.39 5.94 -19.81
CA GLU A 135 -27.61 6.72 -19.55
C GLU A 135 -28.03 6.52 -18.08
N GLY A 136 -27.77 7.52 -17.23
CA GLY A 136 -27.92 7.36 -15.79
C GLY A 136 -27.02 6.24 -15.26
N ASP A 137 -27.59 5.30 -14.52
CA ASP A 137 -26.89 4.11 -14.03
C ASP A 137 -26.73 2.99 -15.07
N ASN A 138 -27.36 3.12 -16.24
CA ASN A 138 -27.37 2.04 -17.22
C ASN A 138 -26.28 2.20 -18.28
N MET A 139 -25.65 1.10 -18.66
CA MET A 139 -24.97 0.98 -19.95
C MET A 139 -25.99 0.52 -21.00
N VAL A 140 -26.02 1.18 -22.14
CA VAL A 140 -27.01 1.00 -23.20
C VAL A 140 -26.32 0.61 -24.50
N CYS A 141 -26.73 -0.50 -25.11
CA CYS A 141 -26.20 -0.92 -26.39
C CYS A 141 -26.68 0.03 -27.50
N ARG A 142 -25.75 0.60 -28.27
CA ARG A 142 -26.07 1.49 -29.40
C ARG A 142 -26.72 0.76 -30.59
N ASN A 143 -26.66 -0.57 -30.62
CA ASN A 143 -27.25 -1.35 -31.70
C ASN A 143 -28.70 -1.74 -31.39
N CYS A 144 -28.94 -2.39 -30.25
CA CYS A 144 -30.25 -2.97 -29.92
C CYS A 144 -31.02 -2.21 -28.82
N GLY A 145 -30.45 -1.15 -28.24
CA GLY A 145 -31.12 -0.31 -27.24
C GLY A 145 -31.32 -0.95 -25.86
N ARG A 146 -30.90 -2.20 -25.66
CA ARG A 146 -30.99 -2.86 -24.34
C ARG A 146 -30.16 -2.11 -23.31
N LYS A 147 -30.72 -1.99 -22.11
CA LYS A 147 -30.14 -1.31 -20.95
C LYS A 147 -29.66 -2.34 -19.94
N PHE A 148 -28.50 -2.10 -19.34
CA PHE A 148 -27.86 -2.95 -18.36
C PHE A 148 -27.46 -2.09 -17.17
N ALA A 149 -27.93 -2.41 -15.97
CA ALA A 149 -27.51 -1.72 -14.77
C ALA A 149 -25.98 -1.77 -14.63
N SER A 150 -25.35 -0.70 -14.17
CA SER A 150 -23.88 -0.65 -14.00
C SER A 150 -23.39 -1.77 -13.07
N ALA A 151 -24.22 -2.14 -12.09
CA ALA A 151 -24.09 -3.29 -11.19
C ALA A 151 -23.82 -4.63 -11.91
N ASN A 152 -24.33 -4.79 -13.14
CA ASN A 152 -24.28 -6.05 -13.88
C ASN A 152 -23.17 -6.07 -14.93
N VAL A 153 -22.54 -4.94 -15.24
CA VAL A 153 -21.37 -4.91 -16.13
C VAL A 153 -20.31 -5.85 -15.55
N ASN A 154 -19.56 -6.59 -16.37
CA ASN A 154 -18.52 -7.54 -15.90
C ASN A 154 -19.00 -8.75 -15.05
N GLU A 155 -20.16 -8.68 -14.40
CA GLU A 155 -20.73 -9.74 -13.57
C GLU A 155 -21.68 -10.65 -14.35
N VAL A 156 -22.60 -10.08 -15.13
CA VAL A 156 -23.51 -10.83 -15.99
C VAL A 156 -22.91 -10.94 -17.38
N GLN A 157 -22.72 -12.17 -17.83
CA GLN A 157 -22.00 -12.49 -19.05
C GLN A 157 -22.90 -13.18 -20.06
N GLY A 158 -22.54 -13.13 -21.33
CA GLY A 158 -23.26 -13.80 -22.40
C GLY A 158 -24.33 -12.93 -23.08
N GLY A 159 -24.56 -13.23 -24.35
CA GLY A 159 -25.65 -12.66 -25.13
C GLY A 159 -25.45 -11.16 -25.41
N CYS A 160 -26.45 -10.34 -25.04
CA CYS A 160 -26.38 -8.89 -25.28
C CYS A 160 -25.66 -8.11 -24.17
N ASN A 161 -25.24 -8.73 -23.06
CA ASN A 161 -24.51 -8.03 -22.00
C ASN A 161 -23.12 -7.59 -22.50
N PRO A 162 -22.59 -6.43 -22.09
CA PRO A 162 -21.21 -6.06 -22.39
C PRO A 162 -20.25 -7.19 -21.99
N ALA A 163 -19.40 -7.63 -22.92
CA ALA A 163 -18.50 -8.75 -22.65
C ALA A 163 -17.47 -8.35 -21.58
N PRO A 164 -17.22 -9.19 -20.56
CA PRO A 164 -16.38 -8.82 -19.43
C PRO A 164 -14.92 -8.64 -19.84
N LEU A 165 -14.26 -7.63 -19.26
CA LEU A 165 -12.80 -7.45 -19.31
C LEU A 165 -12.24 -7.62 -17.90
N ARG A 166 -11.26 -8.51 -17.73
CA ARG A 166 -10.61 -8.74 -16.44
C ARG A 166 -9.85 -7.48 -16.01
N ARG A 167 -9.91 -7.17 -14.70
CA ARG A 167 -9.26 -6.03 -14.07
C ARG A 167 -8.96 -6.32 -12.61
N VAL A 168 -7.92 -5.71 -12.08
CA VAL A 168 -7.53 -5.78 -10.66
C VAL A 168 -7.34 -4.37 -10.12
N VAL A 169 -7.84 -4.08 -8.92
CA VAL A 169 -7.52 -2.83 -8.22
C VAL A 169 -6.36 -3.10 -7.28
N THR A 170 -5.27 -2.37 -7.45
CA THR A 170 -4.06 -2.45 -6.63
C THR A 170 -3.71 -1.05 -6.14
N GLY A 171 -3.95 -0.77 -4.86
CA GLY A 171 -3.76 0.56 -4.28
C GLY A 171 -4.69 1.59 -4.92
N ASP A 172 -4.11 2.65 -5.49
CA ASP A 172 -4.82 3.74 -6.16
C ASP A 172 -5.00 3.51 -7.67
N LYS A 173 -4.67 2.31 -8.17
CA LYS A 173 -4.72 1.98 -9.60
C LYS A 173 -5.65 0.83 -9.91
N LEU A 174 -6.37 0.96 -11.01
CA LEU A 174 -6.99 -0.14 -11.73
C LEU A 174 -6.02 -0.64 -12.80
N VAL A 175 -5.65 -1.91 -12.73
CA VAL A 175 -4.72 -2.57 -13.64
C VAL A 175 -5.48 -3.54 -14.56
N ILE A 176 -5.17 -3.49 -15.85
CA ILE A 176 -5.67 -4.40 -16.88
C ILE A 176 -4.46 -4.93 -17.65
N LEU A 177 -4.34 -6.26 -17.75
CA LEU A 177 -3.27 -6.87 -18.54
C LEU A 177 -3.56 -6.70 -20.04
N ILE A 178 -2.52 -6.46 -20.83
CA ILE A 178 -2.67 -6.36 -22.29
C ILE A 178 -3.24 -7.66 -22.87
N GLU A 179 -2.83 -8.82 -22.36
CA GLU A 179 -3.37 -10.11 -22.79
C GLU A 179 -4.89 -10.22 -22.58
N ASP A 180 -5.41 -9.66 -21.48
CA ASP A 180 -6.85 -9.64 -21.20
C ASP A 180 -7.59 -8.76 -22.20
N ILE A 181 -7.01 -7.62 -22.59
CA ILE A 181 -7.56 -6.77 -23.64
C ILE A 181 -7.55 -7.53 -24.97
N LEU A 182 -6.43 -8.17 -25.31
CA LEU A 182 -6.25 -8.94 -26.55
C LEU A 182 -7.14 -10.19 -26.62
N ALA A 183 -7.60 -10.75 -25.50
CA ALA A 183 -8.59 -11.83 -25.51
C ALA A 183 -9.93 -11.41 -26.16
N GLY A 184 -10.21 -10.10 -26.24
CA GLY A 184 -11.41 -9.55 -26.87
C GLY A 184 -11.34 -9.43 -28.40
N LYS A 185 -10.22 -9.76 -29.06
CA LYS A 185 -10.00 -9.57 -30.51
C LYS A 185 -11.18 -10.01 -31.38
N LYS A 186 -11.80 -11.15 -31.06
CA LYS A 186 -12.95 -11.71 -31.79
C LYS A 186 -14.14 -10.75 -31.93
N TYR A 187 -14.32 -9.80 -30.99
CA TYR A 187 -15.42 -8.82 -31.05
C TYR A 187 -15.10 -7.60 -31.93
N PHE A 188 -13.86 -7.50 -32.43
CA PHE A 188 -13.38 -6.36 -33.20
C PHE A 188 -12.83 -6.78 -34.56
N ASP A 189 -13.07 -8.02 -34.99
CA ASP A 189 -12.78 -8.50 -36.33
C ASP A 189 -13.93 -8.15 -37.30
N PHE A 190 -14.02 -6.88 -37.64
CA PHE A 190 -15.08 -6.39 -38.56
C PHE A 190 -14.88 -6.85 -40.01
N LYS A 191 -13.70 -7.40 -40.35
CA LYS A 191 -13.40 -7.91 -41.69
C LYS A 191 -14.04 -9.28 -41.91
N ASN A 192 -14.09 -10.11 -40.88
CA ASN A 192 -14.62 -11.47 -40.93
C ASN A 192 -15.96 -11.66 -40.18
N ARG A 193 -16.84 -10.65 -40.23
CA ARG A 193 -18.11 -10.62 -39.49
C ARG A 193 -19.24 -11.48 -40.09
N GLY A 194 -18.90 -12.51 -40.86
CA GLY A 194 -19.82 -13.36 -41.63
C GLY A 194 -19.81 -14.81 -41.16
#